data_AF-A0A6P4J8R2-F1
#
_entry.id   AF-A0A6P4J8R2-F1
#
_cell.length_a   1.000
_cell.length_b   1.000
_cell.length_c   1.000
_cell.angle_alpha   90.00
_cell.angle_beta   90.00
_cell.angle_gamma   90.00
#
_symmetry.space_group_name_H-M   'P 1'
#
loop_
_entity.id
_entity.type
_entity.pdbx_description
1 polymer ?
#
loop_
_entity_poly.entity_id
_entity_poly.type
_entity_poly.pdbx_seq_one_letter_code
_entity_poly.pdbx_strand_id
1 'polypeptide(L)'
;MNLESLFRDFNPCKFIVHCSLFAFVTLFALRLDNYIDWPFWAIFTPLWIWKSTAILGAIVGAIVWCRYPHYRLEGDAYTQFKAMLISLALHLILLMFELLACDKLTSDRHLWVLVFIPLIFGSVVSVGACVWAVKHDRSFELELFLAVNALQFVSLPLKLDRFVYWNWDVVFVPMWIVICLSLVSVLYNIIFCGIMMRTPEVSLQQKKAALNAAVGNICTVLPLLCFQVVICDKLDGELKFPYVVVFSPLLVSILALIILSFTAKGGNMWWFGIRKSFSQFLLSAMPFLQEYGNISYHAEDISNAGQSVPLDATSSSTSTGTGGSEQLHEFGRHDKKSKKAAKNDILKPVVPFVSIDLPD
;
A
#
# COMPACT_ATOMS: atom_id res chain seq x y z
N MET A 1 5.81 -15.79 -12.60
CA MET A 1 5.69 -14.65 -11.66
C MET A 1 6.64 -14.93 -10.51
N ASN A 2 7.59 -14.04 -10.22
CA ASN A 2 8.51 -14.24 -9.09
C ASN A 2 7.74 -13.97 -7.78
N LEU A 3 7.44 -15.02 -7.01
CA LEU A 3 6.79 -14.91 -5.70
C LEU A 3 7.55 -13.95 -4.77
N GLU A 4 8.88 -13.94 -4.87
CA GLU A 4 9.76 -12.99 -4.17
C GLU A 4 9.38 -11.53 -4.44
N SER A 5 9.06 -11.17 -5.69
CA SER A 5 8.68 -9.80 -6.04
C SER A 5 7.31 -9.41 -5.48
N LEU A 6 6.38 -10.38 -5.40
CA LEU A 6 5.04 -10.16 -4.85
C LEU A 6 5.07 -10.00 -3.32
N PHE A 7 5.90 -10.80 -2.64
CA PHE A 7 6.10 -10.61 -1.21
C PHE A 7 6.87 -9.32 -0.91
N ARG A 8 7.85 -8.93 -1.73
CA ARG A 8 8.65 -7.72 -1.51
C ARG A 8 7.84 -6.43 -1.55
N ASP A 9 6.82 -6.35 -2.40
CA ASP A 9 5.98 -5.16 -2.58
C ASP A 9 4.66 -5.20 -1.76
N PHE A 10 4.51 -6.19 -0.86
CA PHE A 10 3.33 -6.33 -0.01
C PHE A 10 3.28 -5.31 1.13
N ASN A 11 2.16 -4.59 1.24
CA ASN A 11 1.89 -3.67 2.35
C ASN A 11 0.87 -4.28 3.34
N PRO A 12 1.33 -4.83 4.48
CA PRO A 12 0.44 -5.51 5.44
C PRO A 12 -0.54 -4.54 6.12
N CYS A 13 -0.12 -3.30 6.37
CA CYS A 13 -0.97 -2.31 7.03
C CYS A 13 -2.21 -2.02 6.18
N LYS A 14 -1.99 -1.70 4.90
CA LYS A 14 -3.07 -1.42 3.94
C LYS A 14 -3.94 -2.65 3.72
N PHE A 15 -3.33 -3.83 3.60
CA PHE A 15 -4.08 -5.08 3.47
C PHE A 15 -5.04 -5.31 4.64
N ILE A 16 -4.56 -5.19 5.89
CA ILE A 16 -5.40 -5.33 7.09
C ILE A 16 -6.53 -4.31 7.08
N VAL A 17 -6.23 -3.03 6.78
CA VAL A 17 -7.24 -1.96 6.70
C VAL A 17 -8.33 -2.32 5.69
N HIS A 18 -7.96 -2.68 4.45
CA HIS A 18 -8.92 -2.94 3.39
C HIS A 18 -9.72 -4.23 3.63
N CYS A 19 -9.11 -5.28 4.17
CA CYS A 19 -9.82 -6.50 4.56
C CYS A 19 -10.82 -6.25 5.70
N SER A 20 -10.43 -5.47 6.72
CA SER A 20 -11.32 -5.08 7.81
C SER A 20 -12.49 -4.22 7.30
N LEU A 21 -12.23 -3.26 6.42
CA LEU A 21 -13.27 -2.44 5.80
C LEU A 21 -14.21 -3.28 4.93
N PHE A 22 -13.67 -4.20 4.12
CA PHE A 22 -14.48 -5.10 3.29
C PHE A 22 -15.43 -5.93 4.16
N ALA A 23 -14.90 -6.60 5.18
CA ALA A 23 -15.68 -7.41 6.10
C ALA A 23 -16.76 -6.58 6.83
N PHE A 24 -16.40 -5.40 7.33
CA PHE A 24 -17.35 -4.50 7.98
C PHE A 24 -18.47 -4.08 7.04
N VAL A 25 -18.14 -3.60 5.83
CA VAL A 25 -19.13 -3.14 4.85
C VAL A 25 -20.08 -4.27 4.44
N THR A 26 -19.56 -5.48 4.21
CA THR A 26 -20.39 -6.65 3.90
C THR A 26 -21.33 -6.99 5.04
N LEU A 27 -20.83 -7.10 6.28
CA LEU A 27 -21.67 -7.42 7.45
C LEU A 27 -22.70 -6.33 7.72
N PHE A 28 -22.32 -5.06 7.56
CA PHE A 28 -23.21 -3.92 7.77
C PHE A 28 -24.32 -3.88 6.71
N ALA A 29 -24.00 -4.08 5.43
CA ALA A 29 -25.00 -4.14 4.36
C ALA A 29 -25.98 -5.31 4.55
N LEU A 30 -25.48 -6.50 4.93
CA LEU A 30 -26.31 -7.65 5.24
C LEU A 30 -27.23 -7.40 6.44
N ARG A 31 -26.74 -6.68 7.46
CA ARG A 31 -27.54 -6.30 8.62
C ARG A 31 -28.63 -5.30 8.25
N LEU A 32 -28.32 -4.29 7.46
CA LEU A 32 -29.30 -3.27 7.03
C LEU A 32 -30.45 -3.89 6.22
N ASP A 33 -30.17 -4.96 5.47
CA ASP A 33 -31.19 -5.73 4.73
C ASP A 33 -31.88 -6.81 5.58
N ASN A 34 -31.56 -6.91 6.87
CA ASN A 34 -32.07 -7.93 7.81
C ASN A 34 -31.80 -9.39 7.37
N TYR A 35 -30.73 -9.64 6.60
CA TYR A 35 -30.29 -11.01 6.30
C TYR A 35 -29.60 -11.66 7.51
N ILE A 36 -29.05 -10.85 8.42
CA ILE A 36 -28.35 -11.30 9.61
C ILE A 36 -28.86 -10.51 10.82
N ASP A 37 -29.10 -11.20 11.94
CA ASP A 37 -29.57 -10.61 13.22
C ASP A 37 -28.46 -10.45 14.27
N TRP A 38 -27.22 -10.29 13.81
CA TRP A 38 -26.08 -10.12 14.70
C TRP A 38 -26.14 -8.74 15.39
N PRO A 39 -25.68 -8.65 16.65
CA PRO A 39 -25.60 -7.36 17.33
C PRO A 39 -24.59 -6.46 16.61
N PHE A 40 -24.81 -5.14 16.65
CA PHE A 40 -23.88 -4.17 16.05
C PHE A 40 -22.45 -4.31 16.59
N TRP A 41 -22.28 -4.76 17.84
CA TRP A 41 -20.98 -5.10 18.41
C TRP A 41 -20.21 -6.15 17.60
N ALA A 42 -20.89 -7.19 17.09
CA ALA A 42 -20.27 -8.20 16.24
C ALA A 42 -19.94 -7.63 14.85
N ILE A 43 -20.81 -6.76 14.32
CA ILE A 43 -20.64 -6.15 12.99
C ILE A 43 -19.43 -5.20 12.97
N PHE A 44 -19.19 -4.45 14.04
CA PHE A 44 -18.04 -3.53 14.16
C PHE A 44 -16.71 -4.23 14.49
N THR A 45 -16.74 -5.50 14.87
CA THR A 45 -15.54 -6.26 15.27
C THR A 45 -14.39 -6.21 14.24
N PRO A 46 -14.62 -6.31 12.91
CA PRO A 46 -13.53 -6.19 11.92
C PRO A 46 -12.77 -4.85 12.00
N LEU A 47 -13.47 -3.74 12.29
CA LEU A 47 -12.84 -2.43 12.46
C LEU A 47 -12.00 -2.39 13.74
N TRP A 48 -12.51 -2.94 14.83
CA TRP A 48 -11.79 -2.99 16.10
C TRP A 48 -10.55 -3.89 16.04
N ILE A 49 -10.56 -4.95 15.24
CA ILE A 49 -9.36 -5.77 14.98
C ILE A 49 -8.27 -4.91 14.32
N TRP A 50 -8.64 -4.10 13.32
CA TRP A 50 -7.70 -3.17 12.69
C TRP A 50 -7.18 -2.14 13.71
N LYS A 51 -8.05 -1.48 14.48
CA LYS A 51 -7.61 -0.50 15.50
C LYS A 51 -6.73 -1.14 16.57
N SER A 52 -7.08 -2.34 17.04
CA SER A 52 -6.29 -3.09 18.03
C SER A 52 -4.89 -3.40 17.50
N THR A 53 -4.78 -3.77 16.23
CA THR A 53 -3.47 -4.01 15.59
C THR A 53 -2.64 -2.73 15.55
N ALA A 54 -3.25 -1.58 15.22
CA ALA A 54 -2.56 -0.29 15.21
C ALA A 54 -2.09 0.13 16.61
N ILE A 55 -2.93 -0.06 17.64
CA ILE A 55 -2.61 0.21 19.05
C ILE A 55 -1.46 -0.69 19.51
N LEU A 56 -1.53 -2.00 19.25
CA LEU A 56 -0.47 -2.95 19.60
C LEU A 56 0.85 -2.58 18.91
N GLY A 57 0.80 -2.24 17.62
CA GLY A 57 1.96 -1.77 16.87
C GLY A 57 2.61 -0.53 17.50
N ALA A 58 1.80 0.43 17.95
CA ALA A 58 2.28 1.63 18.61
C ALA A 58 2.84 1.37 20.02
N ILE A 59 2.23 0.46 20.80
CA ILE A 59 2.74 0.04 22.11
C ILE A 59 4.12 -0.59 21.96
N VAL A 60 4.27 -1.54 21.02
CA VAL A 60 5.57 -2.17 20.74
C VAL A 60 6.59 -1.12 20.29
N GLY A 61 6.19 -0.20 19.39
CA GLY A 61 7.04 0.92 18.97
C GLY A 61 7.48 1.80 20.14
N ALA A 62 6.58 2.14 21.06
CA ALA A 62 6.90 2.91 22.26
C ALA A 62 7.87 2.19 23.20
N ILE A 63 7.70 0.88 23.40
CA ILE A 63 8.62 0.06 24.21
C ILE A 63 10.03 0.07 23.58
N VAL A 64 10.13 -0.14 22.28
CA VAL A 64 11.41 -0.11 21.54
C VAL A 64 12.05 1.27 21.63
N TRP A 65 11.27 2.35 21.45
CA TRP A 65 11.74 3.72 21.58
C TRP A 65 12.31 4.05 22.97
N CYS A 66 11.69 3.52 24.02
CA CYS A 66 12.16 3.68 25.40
C CYS A 66 13.41 2.85 25.69
N ARG A 67 13.51 1.62 25.14
CA ARG A 67 14.62 0.71 25.41
C ARG A 67 15.91 1.07 24.67
N TYR A 68 15.81 1.77 23.54
CA TYR A 68 16.95 2.11 22.69
C TYR A 68 17.05 3.63 22.47
N PRO A 69 17.64 4.39 23.42
CA PRO A 69 17.72 5.85 23.34
C PRO A 69 18.60 6.36 22.18
N HIS A 70 19.47 5.52 21.62
CA HIS A 70 20.28 5.84 20.44
C HIS A 70 19.43 6.25 19.21
N TYR A 71 18.19 5.77 19.11
CA TYR A 71 17.26 6.16 18.04
C TYR A 71 16.82 7.63 18.08
N ARG A 72 17.11 8.35 19.18
CA ARG A 72 16.84 9.79 19.28
C ARG A 72 17.87 10.64 18.54
N LEU A 73 19.04 10.09 18.24
CA LEU A 73 20.14 10.78 17.56
C LEU A 73 19.98 10.72 16.03
N GLU A 74 19.28 9.70 15.51
CA GLU A 74 18.89 9.61 14.10
C GLU A 74 17.64 10.48 13.86
N GLY A 75 17.80 11.65 13.23
CA GLY A 75 16.71 12.61 12.98
C GLY A 75 15.51 12.01 12.23
N ASP A 76 15.76 11.05 11.34
CA ASP A 76 14.72 10.33 10.60
C ASP A 76 13.90 9.42 11.51
N ALA A 77 14.53 8.73 12.47
CA ALA A 77 13.83 7.85 13.42
C ALA A 77 12.97 8.63 14.41
N TYR A 78 13.37 9.85 14.76
CA TYR A 78 12.57 10.75 15.60
C TYR A 78 11.30 11.23 14.90
N THR A 79 11.41 11.65 13.63
CA THR A 79 10.25 12.01 12.78
C THR A 79 9.36 10.79 12.53
N GLN A 80 10.01 9.65 12.28
CA GLN A 80 9.61 8.26 12.52
C GLN A 80 8.46 8.07 13.51
N PHE A 81 8.91 8.15 14.76
CA PHE A 81 8.15 7.92 15.96
C PHE A 81 7.03 8.95 16.16
N LYS A 82 7.29 10.24 15.88
CA LYS A 82 6.25 11.28 15.96
C LYS A 82 5.07 11.00 15.03
N ALA A 83 5.33 10.58 13.79
CA ALA A 83 4.26 10.24 12.86
C ALA A 83 3.45 9.04 13.37
N MET A 84 4.09 8.04 13.98
CA MET A 84 3.40 6.91 14.61
C MET A 84 2.48 7.37 15.74
N LEU A 85 2.91 8.32 16.57
CA LEU A 85 2.07 8.88 17.64
C LEU A 85 0.88 9.68 17.09
N ILE A 86 1.09 10.49 16.06
CA ILE A 86 0.01 11.23 15.37
C ILE A 86 -1.00 10.23 14.79
N SER A 87 -0.52 9.21 14.09
CA SER A 87 -1.37 8.16 13.54
C SER A 87 -2.14 7.41 14.64
N LEU A 88 -1.49 7.06 15.76
CA LEU A 88 -2.14 6.43 16.91
C LEU A 88 -3.26 7.32 17.46
N ALA A 89 -3.00 8.62 17.65
CA ALA A 89 -4.01 9.56 18.15
C ALA A 89 -5.25 9.60 17.25
N LEU A 90 -5.06 9.63 15.92
CA LEU A 90 -6.17 9.55 14.97
C LEU A 90 -6.91 8.21 15.03
N HIS A 91 -6.21 7.09 15.19
CA HIS A 91 -6.86 5.78 15.37
C HIS A 91 -7.69 5.71 16.65
N LEU A 92 -7.25 6.33 17.74
CA LEU A 92 -8.01 6.42 18.99
C LEU A 92 -9.25 7.31 18.85
N ILE A 93 -9.15 8.43 18.14
CA ILE A 93 -10.29 9.29 17.82
C ILE A 93 -11.33 8.54 16.97
N LEU A 94 -10.88 7.80 15.95
CA LEU A 94 -11.73 6.95 15.12
C LEU A 94 -12.39 5.83 15.94
N LEU A 95 -11.63 5.17 16.83
CA LEU A 95 -12.17 4.15 17.71
C LEU A 95 -13.25 4.72 18.64
N MET A 96 -13.05 5.93 19.17
CA MET A 96 -14.05 6.62 19.98
C MET A 96 -15.35 6.88 19.19
N PHE A 97 -15.24 7.33 17.94
CA PHE A 97 -16.40 7.46 17.04
C PHE A 97 -17.09 6.10 16.80
N GLU A 98 -16.34 5.07 16.48
CA GLU A 98 -16.86 3.72 16.21
C GLU A 98 -17.64 3.15 17.41
N LEU A 99 -17.12 3.33 18.63
CA LEU A 99 -17.79 2.90 19.86
C LEU A 99 -19.10 3.68 20.10
N LEU A 100 -19.09 5.00 19.93
CA LEU A 100 -20.28 5.84 20.08
C LEU A 100 -21.33 5.53 19.00
N ALA A 101 -20.91 5.22 17.78
CA ALA A 101 -21.79 4.84 16.68
C ALA A 101 -22.40 3.46 16.93
N CYS A 102 -21.61 2.49 17.41
CA CYS A 102 -22.11 1.16 17.79
C CYS A 102 -23.13 1.24 18.93
N ASP A 103 -22.86 2.04 19.97
CA ASP A 103 -23.83 2.25 21.06
C ASP A 103 -25.09 2.96 20.56
N LYS A 104 -24.97 3.97 19.69
CA LYS A 104 -26.14 4.64 19.10
C LYS A 104 -27.01 3.67 18.32
N LEU A 105 -26.41 2.85 17.46
CA LEU A 105 -27.14 1.87 16.65
C LEU A 105 -27.80 0.77 17.50
N THR A 106 -27.25 0.48 18.68
CA THR A 106 -27.79 -0.56 19.58
C THR A 106 -28.88 -0.01 20.51
N SER A 107 -28.63 1.15 21.12
CA SER A 107 -29.41 1.66 22.25
C SER A 107 -30.31 2.84 21.88
N ASP A 108 -30.04 3.52 20.76
CA ASP A 108 -30.72 4.73 20.27
C ASP A 108 -30.76 5.93 21.24
N ARG A 109 -29.93 5.94 22.30
CA ARG A 109 -30.08 6.84 23.45
C ARG A 109 -29.67 8.30 23.23
N HIS A 110 -28.65 8.54 22.42
CA HIS A 110 -28.03 9.87 22.23
C HIS A 110 -28.20 10.39 20.81
N LEU A 111 -27.92 11.68 20.57
CA LEU A 111 -28.00 12.30 19.25
C LEU A 111 -26.77 11.95 18.39
N TRP A 112 -26.95 11.90 17.05
CA TRP A 112 -25.84 11.68 16.11
C TRP A 112 -24.79 12.80 16.18
N VAL A 113 -25.19 14.04 16.48
CA VAL A 113 -24.24 15.15 16.71
C VAL A 113 -23.20 14.77 17.77
N LEU A 114 -23.62 14.14 18.88
CA LEU A 114 -22.70 13.69 19.93
C LEU A 114 -21.76 12.59 19.42
N VAL A 115 -22.31 11.63 18.66
CA VAL A 115 -21.53 10.54 18.05
C VAL A 115 -20.41 11.07 17.15
N PHE A 116 -20.67 12.15 16.41
CA PHE A 116 -19.74 12.73 15.45
C PHE A 116 -18.74 13.74 16.03
N ILE A 117 -18.88 14.17 17.30
CA ILE A 117 -17.90 15.05 17.99
C ILE A 117 -16.44 14.58 17.82
N PRO A 118 -16.09 13.29 18.00
CA PRO A 118 -14.74 12.80 17.79
C PRO A 118 -14.23 13.09 16.38
N LEU A 119 -15.04 12.89 15.34
CA LEU A 119 -14.63 13.12 13.95
C LEU A 119 -14.49 14.61 13.63
N ILE A 120 -15.39 15.45 14.15
CA ILE A 120 -15.31 16.91 13.99
C ILE A 120 -14.01 17.42 14.62
N PHE A 121 -13.73 17.05 15.88
CA PHE A 121 -12.47 17.39 16.53
C PHE A 121 -11.27 16.81 15.79
N GLY A 122 -11.35 15.53 15.39
CA GLY A 122 -10.32 14.83 14.63
C GLY A 122 -9.97 15.54 13.34
N SER A 123 -10.96 16.03 12.58
CA SER A 123 -10.75 16.75 11.32
C SER A 123 -9.96 18.04 11.50
N VAL A 124 -10.21 18.80 12.57
CA VAL A 124 -9.46 20.03 12.88
C VAL A 124 -8.02 19.71 13.24
N VAL A 125 -7.81 18.69 14.08
CA VAL A 125 -6.46 18.20 14.42
C VAL A 125 -5.73 17.70 13.16
N SER A 126 -6.47 17.07 12.24
CA SER A 126 -5.97 16.52 11.00
C SER A 126 -5.36 17.56 10.07
N VAL A 127 -5.91 18.77 10.02
CA VAL A 127 -5.33 19.88 9.23
C VAL A 127 -3.91 20.18 9.68
N GLY A 128 -3.68 20.26 11.00
CA GLY A 128 -2.34 20.44 11.57
C GLY A 128 -1.41 19.26 11.27
N ALA A 129 -1.94 18.04 11.33
CA ALA A 129 -1.19 16.83 10.99
C ALA A 129 -0.78 16.79 9.51
N CYS A 130 -1.64 17.23 8.59
CA CYS A 130 -1.32 17.36 7.17
C CYS A 130 -0.17 18.36 6.92
N VAL A 131 -0.24 19.55 7.52
CA VAL A 131 0.83 20.56 7.41
C VAL A 131 2.16 20.03 7.95
N TRP A 132 2.11 19.33 9.09
CA TRP A 132 3.27 18.68 9.67
C TRP A 132 3.83 17.59 8.74
N ALA A 133 2.97 16.75 8.16
CA ALA A 133 3.39 15.66 7.29
C ALA A 133 4.04 16.16 5.99
N VAL A 134 3.47 17.19 5.35
CA VAL A 134 4.06 17.84 4.16
C VAL A 134 5.44 18.40 4.48
N LYS A 135 5.60 19.07 5.63
CA LYS A 135 6.90 19.63 6.06
C LYS A 135 7.99 18.56 6.25
N HIS A 136 7.61 17.33 6.55
CA HIS A 136 8.53 16.23 6.86
C HIS A 136 8.55 15.13 5.78
N ASP A 137 8.02 15.40 4.59
CA ASP A 137 7.95 14.47 3.45
C ASP A 137 7.35 13.09 3.82
N ARG A 138 6.27 13.12 4.60
CA ARG A 138 5.54 11.90 5.02
C ARG A 138 4.28 11.74 4.20
N SER A 139 3.86 10.49 4.00
CA SER A 139 2.52 10.18 3.51
C SER A 139 1.49 10.42 4.63
N PHE A 140 0.34 11.00 4.27
CA PHE A 140 -0.70 11.43 5.23
C PHE A 140 -2.11 11.12 4.73
N GLU A 141 -2.34 9.88 4.27
CA GLU A 141 -3.60 9.48 3.63
C GLU A 141 -4.81 9.62 4.58
N LEU A 142 -4.68 9.15 5.83
CA LEU A 142 -5.77 9.19 6.82
C LEU A 142 -6.02 10.63 7.31
N GLU A 143 -4.94 11.37 7.53
CA GLU A 143 -4.98 12.76 7.96
C GLU A 143 -5.70 13.61 6.90
N LEU A 144 -5.33 13.42 5.63
CA LEU A 144 -5.96 14.12 4.52
C LEU A 144 -7.44 13.77 4.44
N PHE A 145 -7.79 12.49 4.55
CA PHE A 145 -9.18 12.03 4.51
C PHE A 145 -10.05 12.67 5.61
N LEU A 146 -9.55 12.78 6.83
CA LEU A 146 -10.26 13.46 7.92
C LEU A 146 -10.38 14.97 7.68
N ALA A 147 -9.33 15.60 7.18
CA ALA A 147 -9.32 17.05 6.93
C ALA A 147 -10.29 17.47 5.82
N VAL A 148 -10.28 16.78 4.68
CA VAL A 148 -11.13 17.15 3.53
C VAL A 148 -12.62 16.90 3.79
N ASN A 149 -12.95 15.94 4.66
CA ASN A 149 -14.33 15.59 5.00
C ASN A 149 -14.87 16.31 6.24
N ALA A 150 -14.17 17.33 6.75
CA ALA A 150 -14.60 18.11 7.92
C ALA A 150 -16.05 18.63 7.79
N LEU A 151 -16.40 19.19 6.63
CA LEU A 151 -17.76 19.69 6.38
C LEU A 151 -18.78 18.56 6.36
N GLN A 152 -18.41 17.39 5.82
CA GLN A 152 -19.30 16.23 5.78
C GLN A 152 -19.57 15.68 7.18
N PHE A 153 -18.56 15.66 8.07
CA PHE A 153 -18.72 15.22 9.45
C PHE A 153 -19.62 16.15 10.28
N VAL A 154 -19.79 17.41 9.86
CA VAL A 154 -20.77 18.33 10.45
C VAL A 154 -22.15 18.13 9.83
N SER A 155 -22.23 18.02 8.50
CA SER A 155 -23.52 17.91 7.79
C SER A 155 -24.25 16.59 8.05
N LEU A 156 -23.53 15.46 8.13
CA LEU A 156 -24.11 14.13 8.37
C LEU A 156 -24.95 14.05 9.64
N PRO A 157 -24.42 14.35 10.85
CA PRO A 157 -25.20 14.26 12.07
C PRO A 157 -26.37 15.25 12.11
N LEU A 158 -26.22 16.46 11.56
CA LEU A 158 -27.31 17.43 11.49
C LEU A 158 -28.49 16.93 10.64
N LYS A 159 -28.18 16.22 9.54
CA LYS A 159 -29.19 15.57 8.71
C LYS A 159 -29.79 14.35 9.40
N LEU A 160 -28.97 13.50 10.02
CA LEU A 160 -29.42 12.28 10.72
C LEU A 160 -30.33 12.59 11.91
N ASP A 161 -30.04 13.66 12.66
CA ASP A 161 -30.87 14.14 13.78
C ASP A 161 -32.07 15.00 13.31
N ARG A 162 -32.26 15.16 12.00
CA ARG A 162 -33.36 15.93 11.37
C ARG A 162 -33.39 17.41 11.77
N PHE A 163 -32.25 17.99 12.16
CA PHE A 163 -32.14 19.44 12.33
C PHE A 163 -32.18 20.17 10.98
N VAL A 164 -31.78 19.48 9.91
CA VAL A 164 -31.67 20.04 8.57
C VAL A 164 -32.31 19.10 7.54
N TYR A 165 -33.08 19.66 6.61
CA TYR A 165 -33.88 18.91 5.62
C TYR A 165 -33.28 18.94 4.20
N TRP A 166 -31.96 19.02 4.04
CA TRP A 166 -31.30 19.01 2.73
C TRP A 166 -31.36 17.64 2.04
N ASN A 167 -31.33 17.60 0.72
CA ASN A 167 -31.15 16.34 -0.02
C ASN A 167 -29.81 15.70 0.32
N TRP A 168 -29.71 14.37 0.22
CA TRP A 168 -28.46 13.67 0.55
C TRP A 168 -27.31 14.08 -0.38
N ASP A 169 -27.60 14.46 -1.61
CA ASP A 169 -26.61 15.04 -2.55
C ASP A 169 -25.83 16.22 -1.95
N VAL A 170 -26.52 17.12 -1.26
CA VAL A 170 -25.91 18.31 -0.64
C VAL A 170 -25.02 17.91 0.54
N VAL A 171 -25.46 16.92 1.33
CA VAL A 171 -24.70 16.41 2.48
C VAL A 171 -23.39 15.75 2.03
N PHE A 172 -23.39 15.12 0.86
CA PHE A 172 -22.24 14.44 0.28
C PHE A 172 -21.34 15.32 -0.62
N VAL A 173 -21.61 16.64 -0.73
CA VAL A 173 -20.78 17.58 -1.54
C VAL A 173 -19.27 17.43 -1.32
N PRO A 174 -18.75 17.32 -0.08
CA PRO A 174 -17.31 17.13 0.12
C PRO A 174 -16.76 15.86 -0.56
N MET A 175 -17.50 14.75 -0.51
CA MET A 175 -17.11 13.50 -1.19
C MET A 175 -17.19 13.63 -2.70
N TRP A 176 -18.19 14.33 -3.24
CA TRP A 176 -18.27 14.64 -4.67
C TRP A 176 -17.02 15.37 -5.15
N ILE A 177 -16.54 16.37 -4.39
CA ILE A 177 -15.32 17.10 -4.72
C ILE A 177 -14.12 16.15 -4.75
N VAL A 178 -13.95 15.29 -3.74
CA VAL A 178 -12.85 14.31 -3.68
C VAL A 178 -12.90 13.32 -4.84
N ILE A 179 -14.08 12.81 -5.18
CA ILE A 179 -14.26 11.87 -6.29
C ILE A 179 -13.98 12.58 -7.63
N CYS A 180 -14.44 13.82 -7.83
CA CYS A 180 -14.14 14.61 -9.02
C CYS A 180 -12.64 14.84 -9.20
N LEU A 181 -11.92 15.20 -8.14
CA LEU A 181 -10.45 15.32 -8.18
C LEU A 181 -9.78 13.98 -8.49
N SER A 182 -10.31 12.89 -7.95
CA SER A 182 -9.82 11.53 -8.22
C SER A 182 -10.07 11.10 -9.68
N LEU A 183 -11.19 11.52 -10.29
CA LEU A 183 -11.47 11.27 -11.71
C LEU A 183 -10.47 11.99 -12.62
N VAL A 184 -10.05 13.21 -12.28
CA VAL A 184 -8.97 13.91 -13.00
C VAL A 184 -7.67 13.10 -12.91
N SER A 185 -7.35 12.55 -11.73
CA SER A 185 -6.20 11.65 -11.57
C SER A 185 -6.32 10.38 -12.41
N VAL A 186 -7.51 9.76 -12.49
CA VAL A 186 -7.74 8.60 -13.35
C VAL A 186 -7.49 8.95 -14.82
N LEU A 187 -8.03 10.08 -15.29
CA LEU A 187 -7.83 10.54 -16.66
C LEU A 187 -6.35 10.77 -16.98
N TYR A 188 -5.63 11.41 -16.05
CA TYR A 188 -4.18 11.59 -16.17
C TYR A 188 -3.45 10.25 -16.31
N ASN A 189 -3.77 9.26 -15.46
CA ASN A 189 -3.14 7.94 -15.52
C ASN A 189 -3.46 7.19 -16.81
N ILE A 190 -4.68 7.31 -17.35
CA ILE A 190 -5.06 6.71 -18.63
C ILE A 190 -4.26 7.34 -19.77
N ILE A 191 -4.18 8.67 -19.82
CA ILE A 191 -3.41 9.39 -20.85
C ILE A 191 -1.93 9.02 -20.75
N PHE A 192 -1.37 9.02 -19.54
CA PHE A 192 0.03 8.67 -19.30
C PHE A 192 0.32 7.22 -19.72
N CYS A 193 -0.56 6.27 -19.38
CA CYS A 193 -0.46 4.89 -19.85
C CYS A 193 -0.50 4.82 -21.38
N GLY A 194 -1.41 5.54 -22.04
CA GLY A 194 -1.51 5.60 -23.50
C GLY A 194 -0.24 6.12 -24.17
N ILE A 195 0.39 7.16 -23.60
CA ILE A 195 1.67 7.69 -24.08
C ILE A 195 2.79 6.66 -23.90
N MET A 196 2.93 6.08 -22.69
CA MET A 196 3.97 5.08 -22.39
C MET A 196 3.84 3.82 -23.26
N MET A 197 2.63 3.42 -23.64
CA MET A 197 2.43 2.30 -24.54
C MET A 197 2.94 2.59 -25.95
N ARG A 198 2.77 3.83 -26.44
CA ARG A 198 3.19 4.27 -27.77
C ARG A 198 4.68 4.60 -27.88
N THR A 199 5.34 4.96 -26.79
CA THR A 199 6.79 5.24 -26.81
C THR A 199 7.59 3.93 -26.95
N PRO A 200 8.38 3.74 -28.02
CA PRO A 200 9.09 2.49 -28.28
C PRO A 200 10.29 2.27 -27.34
N GLU A 201 10.86 3.33 -26.78
CA GLU A 201 12.08 3.29 -25.95
C GLU A 201 11.84 2.94 -24.47
N VAL A 202 10.58 2.77 -24.06
CA VAL A 202 10.22 2.52 -22.65
C VAL A 202 10.31 1.03 -22.33
N SER A 203 10.93 0.71 -21.19
CA SER A 203 11.06 -0.67 -20.71
C SER A 203 9.70 -1.36 -20.52
N LEU A 204 9.63 -2.68 -20.79
CA LEU A 204 8.40 -3.46 -20.63
C LEU A 204 7.85 -3.40 -19.19
N GLN A 205 8.73 -3.28 -18.19
CA GLN A 205 8.35 -3.16 -16.79
C GLN A 205 7.65 -1.83 -16.50
N GLN A 206 8.13 -0.71 -17.04
CA GLN A 206 7.47 0.60 -16.88
C GLN A 206 6.10 0.63 -17.58
N LYS A 207 5.98 0.02 -18.77
CA LYS A 207 4.68 -0.10 -19.45
C LYS A 207 3.67 -0.90 -18.62
N LYS A 208 4.09 -2.03 -18.04
CA LYS A 208 3.26 -2.84 -17.13
C LYS A 208 2.88 -2.07 -15.86
N ALA A 209 3.80 -1.30 -15.29
CA ALA A 209 3.51 -0.48 -14.11
C ALA A 209 2.48 0.62 -14.40
N ALA A 210 2.61 1.33 -15.53
CA ALA A 210 1.65 2.35 -15.95
C ALA A 210 0.26 1.75 -16.22
N LEU A 211 0.21 0.58 -16.87
CA LEU A 211 -1.05 -0.14 -17.10
C LEU A 211 -1.71 -0.58 -15.79
N ASN A 212 -0.94 -1.18 -14.87
CA ASN A 212 -1.45 -1.61 -13.57
C ASN A 212 -1.96 -0.42 -12.74
N ALA A 213 -1.28 0.72 -12.80
CA ALA A 213 -1.73 1.95 -12.12
C ALA A 213 -3.03 2.49 -12.72
N ALA A 214 -3.15 2.55 -14.05
CA ALA A 214 -4.36 2.99 -14.73
C ALA A 214 -5.56 2.07 -14.44
N VAL A 215 -5.37 0.74 -14.58
CA VAL A 215 -6.42 -0.25 -14.28
C VAL A 215 -6.83 -0.18 -12.80
N GLY A 216 -5.86 -0.09 -11.89
CA GLY A 216 -6.13 0.04 -10.45
C GLY A 216 -6.96 1.27 -10.11
N ASN A 217 -6.63 2.43 -10.70
CA ASN A 217 -7.39 3.67 -10.48
C ASN A 217 -8.80 3.62 -11.10
N ILE A 218 -8.98 2.97 -12.26
CA ILE A 218 -10.30 2.77 -12.86
C ILE A 218 -11.17 1.86 -11.97
N CYS A 219 -10.62 0.72 -11.55
CA CYS A 219 -11.32 -0.27 -10.74
C CYS A 219 -11.61 0.22 -9.30
N THR A 220 -11.03 1.34 -8.87
CA THR A 220 -11.28 1.92 -7.56
C THR A 220 -12.20 3.14 -7.65
N VAL A 221 -11.90 4.12 -8.51
CA VAL A 221 -12.63 5.40 -8.55
C VAL A 221 -13.99 5.29 -9.23
N LEU A 222 -14.12 4.53 -10.33
CA LEU A 222 -15.40 4.42 -11.03
C LEU A 222 -16.48 3.70 -10.20
N PRO A 223 -16.18 2.56 -9.54
CA PRO A 223 -17.19 1.94 -8.69
C PRO A 223 -17.48 2.77 -7.44
N LEU A 224 -16.52 3.56 -6.92
CA LEU A 224 -16.79 4.54 -5.84
C LEU A 224 -17.76 5.64 -6.30
N LEU A 225 -17.60 6.17 -7.51
CA LEU A 225 -18.55 7.13 -8.09
C LEU A 225 -19.94 6.51 -8.21
N CYS A 226 -20.02 5.28 -8.74
CA CYS A 226 -21.29 4.56 -8.86
C CYS A 226 -21.95 4.35 -7.48
N PHE A 227 -21.19 3.90 -6.48
CA PHE A 227 -21.68 3.78 -5.11
C PHE A 227 -22.23 5.11 -4.59
N GLN A 228 -21.50 6.22 -4.80
CA GLN A 228 -21.88 7.54 -4.31
C GLN A 228 -23.20 8.04 -4.94
N VAL A 229 -23.43 7.78 -6.23
CA VAL A 229 -24.72 8.09 -6.89
C VAL A 229 -25.84 7.23 -6.28
N VAL A 230 -25.65 5.90 -6.27
CA VAL A 230 -26.71 4.97 -5.88
C VAL A 230 -27.10 5.12 -4.41
N ILE A 231 -26.15 5.45 -3.52
CA ILE A 231 -26.45 5.67 -2.11
C ILE A 231 -27.24 6.97 -1.86
N CYS A 232 -26.98 8.05 -2.61
CA CYS A 232 -27.78 9.28 -2.52
C CYS A 232 -29.25 9.00 -2.86
N ASP A 233 -29.50 8.43 -4.05
CA ASP A 233 -30.84 8.07 -4.52
C ASP A 233 -31.55 7.09 -3.57
N LYS A 234 -30.80 6.16 -2.96
CA LYS A 234 -31.33 5.23 -1.96
C LYS A 234 -31.74 5.95 -0.68
N LEU A 235 -30.94 6.91 -0.20
CA LEU A 235 -31.18 7.63 1.03
C LEU A 235 -32.28 8.70 0.89
N ASP A 236 -32.46 9.27 -0.31
CA ASP A 236 -33.58 10.17 -0.64
C ASP A 236 -34.91 9.39 -0.89
N GLY A 237 -34.84 8.05 -0.92
CA GLY A 237 -36.01 7.17 -0.98
C GLY A 237 -36.52 6.87 -2.40
N GLU A 238 -35.78 7.28 -3.43
CA GLU A 238 -36.12 7.04 -4.84
C GLU A 238 -35.84 5.58 -5.24
N LEU A 239 -34.77 4.99 -4.69
CA LEU A 239 -34.39 3.60 -4.96
C LEU A 239 -34.86 2.61 -3.88
N LYS A 240 -35.55 1.55 -4.30
CA LYS A 240 -36.01 0.46 -3.42
C LYS A 240 -35.08 -0.76 -3.38
N PHE A 241 -33.90 -0.68 -3.99
CA PHE A 241 -32.95 -1.79 -4.00
C PHE A 241 -32.42 -2.15 -2.61
N PRO A 242 -32.09 -3.43 -2.35
CA PRO A 242 -31.46 -3.85 -1.11
C PRO A 242 -30.07 -3.19 -0.95
N TYR A 243 -29.68 -2.90 0.29
CA TYR A 243 -28.39 -2.29 0.62
C TYR A 243 -27.21 -3.12 0.12
N VAL A 244 -27.29 -4.46 0.10
CA VAL A 244 -26.23 -5.30 -0.48
C VAL A 244 -25.93 -4.94 -1.95
N VAL A 245 -26.95 -4.62 -2.74
CA VAL A 245 -26.77 -4.19 -4.14
C VAL A 245 -26.23 -2.78 -4.21
N VAL A 246 -26.76 -1.87 -3.37
CA VAL A 246 -26.29 -0.48 -3.29
C VAL A 246 -24.82 -0.39 -2.91
N PHE A 247 -24.35 -1.21 -1.97
CA PHE A 247 -22.97 -1.27 -1.51
C PHE A 247 -22.04 -2.10 -2.41
N SER A 248 -22.57 -2.82 -3.40
CA SER A 248 -21.76 -3.68 -4.29
C SER A 248 -20.64 -2.94 -5.03
N PRO A 249 -20.82 -1.71 -5.55
CA PRO A 249 -19.74 -0.99 -6.22
C PRO A 249 -18.62 -0.61 -5.23
N LEU A 250 -18.97 -0.25 -3.99
CA LEU A 250 -17.99 0.02 -2.94
C LEU A 250 -17.17 -1.23 -2.60
N LEU A 251 -17.81 -2.40 -2.50
CA LEU A 251 -17.13 -3.67 -2.27
C LEU A 251 -16.15 -4.02 -3.40
N VAL A 252 -16.49 -3.72 -4.66
CA VAL A 252 -15.58 -3.88 -5.80
C VAL A 252 -14.36 -2.97 -5.66
N SER A 253 -14.55 -1.70 -5.29
CA SER A 253 -13.43 -0.77 -5.07
C SER A 253 -12.53 -1.23 -3.91
N ILE A 254 -13.09 -1.69 -2.79
CA ILE A 254 -12.30 -2.19 -1.66
C ILE A 254 -11.56 -3.47 -2.05
N LEU A 255 -12.20 -4.38 -2.79
CA LEU A 255 -11.54 -5.58 -3.31
C LEU A 255 -10.36 -5.23 -4.23
N ALA A 256 -10.53 -4.25 -5.10
CA ALA A 256 -9.43 -3.74 -5.92
C ALA A 256 -8.29 -3.19 -5.05
N LEU A 257 -8.58 -2.45 -3.97
CA LEU A 257 -7.56 -1.98 -3.01
C LEU A 257 -6.84 -3.12 -2.27
N ILE A 258 -7.55 -4.20 -1.93
CA ILE A 258 -6.93 -5.42 -1.36
C ILE A 258 -5.92 -6.00 -2.36
N ILE A 259 -6.30 -6.14 -3.63
CA ILE A 259 -5.40 -6.65 -4.67
C ILE A 259 -4.21 -5.71 -4.90
N LEU A 260 -4.44 -4.39 -4.92
CA LEU A 260 -3.39 -3.38 -5.07
C LEU A 260 -2.42 -3.35 -3.88
N SER A 261 -2.83 -3.81 -2.69
CA SER A 261 -1.96 -3.87 -1.51
C SER A 261 -0.77 -4.81 -1.68
N PHE A 262 -0.84 -5.76 -2.60
CA PHE A 262 0.28 -6.64 -2.97
C PHE A 262 1.30 -5.98 -3.91
N THR A 263 0.98 -4.81 -4.46
CA THR A 263 1.85 -4.02 -5.35
C THR A 263 2.20 -2.64 -4.76
N ALA A 264 1.75 -2.37 -3.53
CA ALA A 264 1.87 -1.06 -2.90
C ALA A 264 3.25 -0.91 -2.23
N LYS A 265 4.19 -0.30 -2.94
CA LYS A 265 5.48 0.10 -2.38
C LYS A 265 5.29 1.12 -1.24
N GLY A 266 6.03 0.94 -0.14
CA GLY A 266 6.06 1.88 0.97
C GLY A 266 5.03 1.58 2.07
N GLY A 267 5.46 0.80 3.06
CA GLY A 267 4.77 0.65 4.35
C GLY A 267 5.38 1.57 5.41
N ASN A 268 4.65 1.80 6.51
CA ASN A 268 5.21 2.52 7.65
C ASN A 268 6.38 1.71 8.23
N MET A 269 7.60 2.26 8.17
CA MET A 269 8.85 1.68 8.68
C MET A 269 8.86 1.44 10.20
N TRP A 270 7.78 1.79 10.91
CA TRP A 270 7.60 1.61 12.34
C TRP A 270 6.43 0.68 12.72
N TRP A 271 5.88 -0.06 11.75
CA TRP A 271 4.92 -1.12 12.07
C TRP A 271 5.56 -2.15 13.02
N PHE A 272 5.07 -2.22 14.26
CA PHE A 272 5.67 -2.99 15.36
C PHE A 272 7.14 -2.65 15.68
N GLY A 273 7.60 -1.43 15.38
CA GLY A 273 9.00 -1.03 15.58
C GLY A 273 10.00 -1.77 14.67
N ILE A 274 9.51 -2.45 13.62
CA ILE A 274 10.34 -3.22 12.69
C ILE A 274 11.01 -2.26 11.70
N ARG A 275 12.32 -2.04 11.83
CA ARG A 275 13.14 -1.19 10.93
C ARG A 275 13.37 -1.77 9.51
N LYS A 276 12.68 -2.84 9.14
CA LYS A 276 12.79 -3.54 7.84
C LYS A 276 11.41 -3.58 7.18
N SER A 277 11.34 -3.81 5.86
CA SER A 277 10.05 -4.12 5.26
C SER A 277 9.47 -5.37 5.92
N PHE A 278 8.16 -5.39 6.19
CA PHE A 278 7.50 -6.50 6.87
C PHE A 278 7.80 -7.86 6.20
N SER A 279 7.96 -7.86 4.88
CA SER A 279 8.34 -9.03 4.09
C SER A 279 9.77 -9.49 4.37
N GLN A 280 10.73 -8.58 4.54
CA GLN A 280 12.08 -8.93 5.00
C GLN A 280 12.08 -9.45 6.43
N PHE A 281 11.23 -8.88 7.30
CA PHE A 281 11.05 -9.40 8.66
C PHE A 281 10.45 -10.81 8.66
N LEU A 282 9.35 -11.04 7.92
CA LEU A 282 8.72 -12.35 7.80
C LEU A 282 9.66 -13.39 7.18
N LEU A 283 10.41 -13.05 6.13
CA LEU A 283 11.41 -13.94 5.54
C LEU A 283 12.54 -14.24 6.54
N SER A 284 12.95 -13.27 7.36
CA SER A 284 13.96 -13.50 8.40
C SER A 284 13.43 -14.26 9.63
N ALA A 285 12.13 -14.17 9.91
CA ALA A 285 11.48 -14.81 11.06
C ALA A 285 10.96 -16.23 10.72
N MET A 286 10.69 -16.51 9.44
CA MET A 286 10.23 -17.81 8.93
C MET A 286 11.23 -18.38 7.92
N PRO A 287 12.25 -19.16 8.38
CA PRO A 287 13.27 -19.72 7.51
C PRO A 287 12.71 -20.62 6.40
N PHE A 288 11.58 -21.29 6.65
CA PHE A 288 10.88 -22.10 5.63
C PHE A 288 10.37 -21.28 4.43
N LEU A 289 9.94 -20.04 4.66
CA LEU A 289 9.46 -19.16 3.59
C LEU A 289 10.64 -18.53 2.84
N GLN A 290 11.77 -18.33 3.52
CA GLN A 290 13.03 -17.93 2.89
C GLN A 290 13.55 -19.02 1.95
N GLU A 291 13.50 -20.29 2.37
CA GLU A 291 13.91 -21.43 1.55
C GLU A 291 13.01 -21.59 0.31
N TYR A 292 11.70 -21.39 0.47
CA TYR A 292 10.74 -21.41 -0.66
C TYR A 292 10.90 -20.21 -1.61
N GLY A 293 11.26 -19.04 -1.10
CA GLY A 293 11.54 -17.84 -1.89
C GLY A 293 12.86 -17.89 -2.65
N ASN A 294 13.84 -18.66 -2.17
CA ASN A 294 15.16 -18.81 -2.78
C ASN A 294 15.18 -19.79 -3.98
N ILE A 295 14.10 -20.57 -4.15
CA ILE A 295 13.90 -21.42 -5.33
C ILE A 295 13.28 -20.55 -6.44
N SER A 296 14.10 -19.69 -7.05
CA SER A 296 13.71 -19.09 -8.32
C SER A 296 14.00 -20.09 -9.44
N TYR A 297 12.95 -20.57 -10.11
CA TYR A 297 13.10 -21.35 -11.34
C TYR A 297 13.66 -20.41 -12.41
N HIS A 298 14.97 -20.45 -12.63
CA HIS A 298 15.51 -20.07 -13.93
C HIS A 298 14.98 -21.11 -14.93
N ALA A 299 13.93 -20.76 -15.66
CA ALA A 299 13.66 -21.45 -16.92
C ALA A 299 14.86 -21.12 -17.82
N GLU A 300 15.86 -22.02 -17.86
CA GLU A 300 16.85 -21.99 -18.91
C GLU A 300 16.08 -22.06 -20.22
N ASP A 301 16.17 -20.99 -21.03
CA ASP A 301 15.68 -21.01 -22.39
C ASP A 301 16.33 -22.20 -23.11
N ILE A 302 15.56 -23.26 -23.30
CA ILE A 302 15.90 -24.41 -24.15
C ILE A 302 15.93 -23.90 -25.60
N SER A 303 16.97 -23.16 -25.96
CA SER A 303 17.21 -22.69 -27.32
C SER A 303 18.69 -22.69 -27.70
N ASN A 304 19.58 -23.27 -26.88
CA ASN A 304 21.00 -23.42 -27.22
C ASN A 304 21.59 -24.79 -26.85
N ALA A 305 20.77 -25.85 -26.83
CA ALA A 305 21.25 -27.22 -26.76
C ALA A 305 21.24 -27.84 -28.16
N GLY A 306 22.26 -27.50 -28.97
CA GLY A 306 22.36 -28.07 -30.31
C GLY A 306 23.43 -27.46 -31.18
N GLN A 307 24.71 -27.59 -30.80
CA GLN A 307 25.73 -27.94 -31.79
C GLN A 307 27.00 -28.47 -31.13
N SER A 308 27.27 -29.71 -31.52
CA SER A 308 28.36 -30.60 -31.17
C SER A 308 29.75 -30.06 -31.49
N VAL A 309 30.70 -30.43 -30.63
CA VAL A 309 32.16 -30.41 -30.82
C VAL A 309 32.53 -31.21 -32.10
N PRO A 310 33.65 -30.87 -32.77
CA PRO A 310 34.75 -31.84 -32.81
C PRO A 310 36.16 -31.24 -32.58
N LEU A 311 37.06 -32.15 -32.21
CA LEU A 311 38.49 -32.03 -31.85
C LEU A 311 39.45 -31.81 -33.05
N ASP A 312 40.72 -31.57 -32.70
CA ASP A 312 42.00 -31.68 -33.45
C ASP A 312 42.49 -30.42 -34.21
N ALA A 313 43.78 -30.08 -34.32
CA ALA A 313 45.03 -30.35 -33.61
C ALA A 313 46.13 -29.43 -34.22
N THR A 314 47.20 -29.14 -33.46
CA THR A 314 48.62 -28.98 -33.92
C THR A 314 49.24 -27.58 -34.24
N SER A 315 50.47 -27.41 -33.71
CA SER A 315 51.68 -26.65 -34.15
C SER A 315 51.73 -25.11 -34.03
N SER A 316 52.55 -24.54 -33.10
CA SER A 316 53.96 -24.03 -33.26
C SER A 316 54.07 -22.72 -34.07
N SER A 317 54.90 -21.69 -33.84
CA SER A 317 56.04 -21.33 -32.97
C SER A 317 56.54 -19.92 -33.44
N THR A 318 57.26 -19.16 -32.58
CA THR A 318 58.29 -18.11 -32.92
C THR A 318 57.84 -16.85 -33.72
N SER A 319 58.42 -15.63 -33.71
CA SER A 319 59.42 -14.84 -32.95
C SER A 319 59.51 -13.43 -33.60
N THR A 320 60.09 -12.43 -32.89
CA THR A 320 60.75 -11.17 -33.39
C THR A 320 59.87 -10.12 -34.12
N GLY A 321 60.04 -8.79 -34.06
CA GLY A 321 60.98 -7.83 -33.48
C GLY A 321 60.85 -6.46 -34.21
N THR A 322 60.92 -5.34 -33.47
CA THR A 322 61.35 -3.95 -33.85
C THR A 322 60.63 -3.07 -34.91
N GLY A 323 60.26 -1.84 -34.49
CA GLY A 323 60.60 -0.56 -35.19
C GLY A 323 59.48 0.36 -35.71
N GLY A 324 59.42 1.62 -35.23
CA GLY A 324 59.21 2.83 -36.08
C GLY A 324 57.83 3.51 -36.17
N SER A 325 57.65 4.61 -35.42
CA SER A 325 57.05 5.94 -35.75
C SER A 325 55.75 6.11 -36.58
N GLU A 326 54.81 6.79 -35.91
CA GLU A 326 53.97 7.94 -36.33
C GLU A 326 52.69 7.84 -37.21
N GLN A 327 51.60 8.34 -36.58
CA GLN A 327 50.44 9.11 -37.08
C GLN A 327 49.16 8.41 -37.64
N LEU A 328 48.05 8.74 -36.93
CA LEU A 328 46.64 8.83 -37.33
C LEU A 328 45.84 7.56 -37.72
N HIS A 329 45.12 6.97 -36.74
CA HIS A 329 43.69 6.56 -36.79
C HIS A 329 43.36 5.87 -35.44
N GLU A 330 42.55 6.48 -34.57
CA GLU A 330 41.09 6.38 -34.49
C GLU A 330 40.63 5.35 -33.44
N PHE A 331 39.74 5.84 -32.58
CA PHE A 331 38.94 5.21 -31.52
C PHE A 331 38.79 3.68 -31.55
N GLY A 332 39.16 2.99 -30.45
CA GLY A 332 38.61 1.65 -30.16
C GLY A 332 39.48 0.64 -29.42
N ARG A 333 40.08 0.97 -28.26
CA ARG A 333 40.71 -0.04 -27.38
C ARG A 333 40.64 0.36 -25.90
N HIS A 334 39.50 0.10 -25.25
CA HIS A 334 39.47 -0.04 -23.77
C HIS A 334 38.56 -1.17 -23.24
N ASP A 335 38.01 -2.04 -24.11
CA ASP A 335 36.97 -2.99 -23.70
C ASP A 335 37.36 -4.48 -23.67
N LYS A 336 38.61 -4.84 -23.97
CA LYS A 336 39.00 -6.27 -24.09
C LYS A 336 39.70 -6.89 -22.88
N LYS A 337 39.97 -6.13 -21.80
CA LYS A 337 40.55 -6.68 -20.56
C LYS A 337 39.55 -6.95 -19.42
N SER A 338 38.36 -6.34 -19.45
CA SER A 338 37.34 -6.52 -18.39
C SER A 338 36.55 -7.84 -18.54
N LYS A 339 36.38 -8.37 -19.77
CA LYS A 339 35.55 -9.55 -20.04
C LYS A 339 36.14 -10.91 -19.66
N LYS A 340 37.41 -11.00 -19.25
CA LYS A 340 38.03 -12.27 -18.81
C LYS A 340 38.04 -12.48 -17.28
N ALA A 341 37.84 -11.44 -16.49
CA ALA A 341 37.75 -11.56 -15.03
C ALA A 341 36.32 -11.90 -14.56
N ALA A 342 35.28 -11.45 -15.29
CA ALA A 342 33.88 -11.63 -14.89
C ALA A 342 33.31 -13.05 -15.13
N LYS A 343 34.05 -13.95 -15.80
CA LYS A 343 33.53 -15.28 -16.17
C LYS A 343 33.87 -16.38 -15.15
N ASN A 344 34.71 -16.09 -14.14
CA ASN A 344 35.15 -17.07 -13.14
C ASN A 344 34.48 -16.93 -11.76
N ASP A 345 33.65 -15.92 -11.52
CA ASP A 345 32.92 -15.76 -10.24
C ASP A 345 31.54 -16.46 -10.21
N ILE A 346 31.10 -17.07 -11.32
CA ILE A 346 29.75 -17.66 -11.45
C ILE A 346 29.71 -19.15 -11.00
N LEU A 347 30.84 -19.74 -10.60
CA LEU A 347 30.94 -21.16 -10.26
C LEU A 347 31.43 -21.44 -8.82
N LYS A 348 31.11 -20.57 -7.87
CA LYS A 348 31.28 -20.91 -6.45
C LYS A 348 29.95 -21.33 -5.81
N PRO A 349 29.83 -22.56 -5.28
CA PRO A 349 28.68 -22.92 -4.45
C PRO A 349 28.67 -22.03 -3.21
N VAL A 350 27.56 -21.36 -2.96
CA VAL A 350 27.32 -20.55 -1.75
C VAL A 350 27.09 -21.52 -0.60
N VAL A 351 28.15 -21.82 0.14
CA VAL A 351 28.07 -22.55 1.42
C VAL A 351 27.76 -21.51 2.52
N PRO A 352 26.82 -21.77 3.45
CA PRO A 352 26.57 -20.87 4.55
C PRO A 352 27.77 -20.86 5.51
N PHE A 353 28.47 -19.72 5.59
CA PHE A 353 29.43 -19.47 6.66
C PHE A 353 28.65 -19.21 7.96
N VAL A 354 28.57 -20.24 8.81
CA VAL A 354 28.24 -20.08 10.23
C VAL A 354 29.56 -19.74 10.93
N SER A 355 29.80 -18.48 11.29
CA SER A 355 30.86 -18.15 12.25
C SER A 355 30.33 -18.50 13.64
N ILE A 356 30.74 -19.65 14.14
CA ILE A 356 30.66 -19.97 15.57
C ILE A 356 31.84 -19.23 16.21
N ASP A 357 31.56 -18.16 16.94
CA ASP A 357 32.55 -17.59 17.87
C ASP A 357 32.77 -18.62 18.99
N LEU A 358 33.98 -19.16 19.09
CA LEU A 358 34.45 -19.85 20.29
C LEU A 358 35.04 -18.82 21.27
N PRO A 359 34.89 -19.05 22.59
CA PRO A 359 35.39 -18.15 23.61
C PRO A 359 36.90 -18.33 23.81
N ASP A 360 37.59 -17.21 24.03
CA ASP A 360 38.80 -17.14 24.86
C ASP A 360 38.55 -16.20 26.04
#